data_AF-A0A1H1MV82-F1
#
_entry.id   AF-A0A1H1MV82-F1
#
_cell.length_a   1.000
_cell.length_b   1.000
_cell.length_c   1.000
_cell.angle_alpha   90.00
_cell.angle_beta   90.00
_cell.angle_gamma   90.00
#
_symmetry.space_group_name_H-M   'P 1'
#
loop_
_entity.id
_entity.type
_entity.pdbx_description
1 polymer ?
#
loop_
_entity_poly.entity_id
_entity_poly.type
_entity_poly.pdbx_seq_one_letter_code
_entity_poly.pdbx_strand_id
1 'polypeptide(L)'
;MPRLKQSTQTTEITLHPAALAAHTWSRELHRRFNRSALPEAMQTALAQHPLQCIATPNTFQLYAPLWTSILWQTDQPPIGTPLVCLTPDEISEVEIERAAWVSVLGEVFNSLHPHAISDLRDTLKESMSHGLHRELFNTKTLNDQLICKWTGISRAALGEQRRRKRTPLCPPATTQAIVDALNQPWGDDE
;
A
#
# COMPACT_ATOMS: atom_id res chain seq x y z
N MET A 1 7.26 -13.30 22.60
CA MET A 1 7.01 -11.84 22.60
C MET A 1 8.08 -11.16 21.77
N PRO A 2 7.71 -10.23 20.87
CA PRO A 2 8.67 -9.55 20.01
C PRO A 2 9.66 -8.71 20.83
N ARG A 3 10.93 -8.77 20.44
CA ARG A 3 12.03 -8.00 21.05
C ARG A 3 12.27 -6.74 20.23
N LEU A 4 12.28 -5.59 20.90
CA LEU A 4 12.60 -4.31 20.26
C LEU A 4 14.10 -4.07 20.29
N LYS A 5 14.69 -3.77 19.14
CA LYS A 5 16.09 -3.41 18.97
C LYS A 5 16.21 -2.19 18.05
N GLN A 6 17.41 -1.64 17.92
CA GLN A 6 17.73 -0.60 16.94
C GLN A 6 18.87 -1.10 16.06
N SER A 7 18.85 -0.70 14.79
CA SER A 7 19.96 -0.97 13.86
C SER A 7 21.23 -0.25 14.34
N THR A 8 22.35 -0.99 14.36
CA THR A 8 23.69 -0.47 14.66
C THR A 8 24.62 -0.72 13.48
N GLN A 9 25.82 -0.12 13.47
CA GLN A 9 26.82 -0.34 12.42
C GLN A 9 27.28 -1.80 12.27
N THR A 10 27.15 -2.61 13.32
CA THR A 10 27.56 -4.03 13.32
C THR A 10 26.39 -4.98 13.10
N THR A 11 25.17 -4.46 12.98
CA THR A 11 23.97 -5.26 12.80
C THR A 11 23.84 -5.68 11.34
N GLU A 12 24.13 -6.94 11.02
CA GLU A 12 23.91 -7.47 9.68
C GLU A 12 22.43 -7.85 9.49
N ILE A 13 21.74 -7.14 8.59
CA ILE A 13 20.38 -7.44 8.16
C ILE A 13 20.43 -8.06 6.77
N THR A 14 19.85 -9.25 6.66
CA THR A 14 19.69 -10.01 5.42
C THR A 14 18.20 -10.19 5.11
N LEU A 15 17.85 -10.49 3.86
CA LEU A 15 16.47 -10.77 3.49
C LEU A 15 16.10 -12.19 3.90
N HIS A 16 14.94 -12.36 4.54
CA HIS A 16 14.41 -13.70 4.85
C HIS A 16 14.02 -14.43 3.55
N PRO A 17 14.36 -15.72 3.37
CA PRO A 17 14.06 -16.46 2.13
C PRO A 17 12.58 -16.45 1.75
N ALA A 18 11.67 -16.68 2.70
CA ALA A 18 10.23 -16.63 2.48
C ALA A 18 9.70 -15.25 2.02
N ALA A 19 10.46 -14.16 2.22
CA ALA A 19 10.09 -12.81 1.79
C ALA A 19 10.63 -12.45 0.39
N LEU A 20 11.45 -13.32 -0.22
CA LEU A 20 12.16 -13.04 -1.47
C LEU A 20 11.24 -12.72 -2.64
N ALA A 21 10.15 -13.47 -2.79
CA ALA A 21 9.19 -13.26 -3.88
C ALA A 21 8.53 -11.88 -3.79
N ALA A 22 8.03 -11.52 -2.61
CA ALA A 22 7.42 -10.22 -2.35
C ALA A 22 8.44 -9.07 -2.51
N HIS A 23 9.70 -9.27 -2.08
CA HIS A 23 10.76 -8.27 -2.21
C HIS A 23 11.09 -8.00 -3.68
N THR A 24 11.25 -9.06 -4.46
CA THR A 24 11.54 -8.97 -5.90
C THR A 24 10.41 -8.22 -6.62
N TRP A 25 9.16 -8.56 -6.31
CA TRP A 25 8.00 -7.88 -6.88
C TRP A 25 7.94 -6.41 -6.48
N SER A 26 8.17 -6.09 -5.20
CA SER A 26 8.21 -4.71 -4.71
C SER A 26 9.29 -3.89 -5.41
N ARG A 27 10.50 -4.43 -5.60
CA ARG A 27 11.56 -3.74 -6.35
C ARG A 27 11.15 -3.41 -7.77
N GLU A 28 10.51 -4.35 -8.47
CA GLU A 28 10.05 -4.13 -9.84
C GLU A 28 8.93 -3.10 -9.92
N LEU A 29 7.97 -3.15 -8.99
CA LEU A 29 6.94 -2.12 -8.85
C LEU A 29 7.58 -0.74 -8.75
N HIS A 30 8.53 -0.58 -7.84
CA HIS A 30 9.16 0.70 -7.56
C HIS A 30 10.02 1.27 -8.68
N ARG A 31 10.59 0.43 -9.56
CA ARG A 31 11.29 0.92 -10.77
C ARG A 31 10.39 1.79 -11.64
N ARG A 32 9.07 1.62 -11.53
CA ARG A 32 8.07 2.36 -12.31
C ARG A 32 7.68 3.69 -11.67
N PHE A 33 8.13 3.99 -10.45
CA PHE A 33 7.81 5.24 -9.74
C PHE A 33 8.97 6.25 -9.82
N ASN A 34 8.65 7.50 -10.14
CA ASN A 34 9.64 8.58 -10.14
C ASN A 34 9.90 9.11 -8.72
N ARG A 35 10.91 8.55 -8.05
CA ARG A 35 11.21 8.82 -6.64
C ARG A 35 11.92 10.13 -6.38
N SER A 36 12.59 10.69 -7.37
CA SER A 36 13.23 12.01 -7.23
C SER A 36 12.20 13.13 -7.03
N ALA A 37 10.91 12.84 -7.20
CA ALA A 37 9.81 13.73 -6.87
C ALA A 37 9.49 13.77 -5.37
N LEU A 38 9.95 12.81 -4.56
CA LEU A 38 9.71 12.82 -3.11
C LEU A 38 10.67 13.78 -2.40
N PRO A 39 10.20 14.63 -1.47
CA PRO A 39 11.08 15.45 -0.64
C PRO A 39 12.05 14.60 0.18
N GLU A 40 13.30 15.05 0.31
CA GLU A 40 14.36 14.32 1.01
C GLU A 40 13.99 13.97 2.46
N ALA A 41 13.39 14.89 3.20
CA ALA A 41 12.93 14.65 4.57
C ALA A 41 11.94 13.48 4.66
N MET A 42 11.07 13.32 3.66
CA MET A 42 10.10 12.24 3.58
C MET A 42 10.77 10.92 3.21
N GLN A 43 11.73 10.93 2.29
CA GLN A 43 12.52 9.75 1.96
C GLN A 43 13.28 9.21 3.19
N THR A 44 13.89 10.10 3.97
CA THR A 44 14.60 9.75 5.20
C THR A 44 13.67 9.16 6.26
N ALA A 45 12.51 9.78 6.49
CA ALA A 45 11.53 9.26 7.44
C ALA A 45 11.00 7.88 7.04
N LEU A 46 10.74 7.67 5.74
CA LEU A 46 10.29 6.39 5.20
C LEU A 46 11.39 5.31 5.27
N ALA A 47 12.65 5.68 5.04
CA ALA A 47 13.80 4.76 5.13
C ALA A 47 13.99 4.21 6.57
N GLN A 48 13.59 4.96 7.58
CA GLN A 48 13.69 4.62 9.02
C GLN A 48 12.42 3.95 9.58
N HIS A 49 11.47 3.57 8.73
CA HIS A 49 10.25 2.90 9.18
C HIS A 49 10.61 1.61 9.97
N PRO A 50 9.91 1.30 11.09
CA PRO A 50 10.18 0.10 11.85
C PRO A 50 10.21 -1.17 11.00
N LEU A 51 11.27 -1.97 11.15
CA LEU A 51 11.50 -3.22 10.44
C LEU A 51 11.09 -4.41 11.31
N GLN A 52 10.52 -5.42 10.68
CA GLN A 52 10.15 -6.69 11.26
C GLN A 52 11.13 -7.75 10.77
N CYS A 53 11.79 -8.40 11.72
CA CYS A 53 12.90 -9.31 11.45
C CYS A 53 12.77 -10.60 12.27
N ILE A 54 13.41 -11.67 11.78
CA ILE A 54 13.73 -12.85 12.58
C ILE A 54 15.15 -12.70 13.12
N ALA A 55 15.33 -12.78 14.43
CA ALA A 55 16.64 -12.78 15.06
C ALA A 55 17.23 -14.19 14.99
N THR A 56 18.31 -14.36 14.23
CA THR A 56 19.16 -15.54 14.26
C THR A 56 20.40 -15.27 15.14
N PRO A 57 21.21 -16.28 15.48
CA PRO A 57 22.38 -16.08 16.37
C PRO A 57 23.35 -14.99 15.89
N ASN A 58 23.50 -14.82 14.57
CA ASN A 58 24.51 -13.93 13.99
C ASN A 58 23.93 -12.80 13.14
N THR A 59 22.67 -12.91 12.68
CA THR A 59 22.08 -11.94 11.75
C THR A 59 20.60 -11.71 12.03
N PHE A 60 20.06 -10.64 11.45
CA PHE A 60 18.63 -10.38 11.44
C PHE A 60 18.08 -10.60 10.03
N GLN A 61 17.03 -11.40 9.91
CA GLN A 61 16.40 -11.68 8.64
C GLN A 61 15.14 -10.85 8.49
N LEU A 62 15.20 -9.81 7.66
CA LEU A 62 14.10 -8.90 7.34
C LEU A 62 13.01 -9.63 6.56
N TYR A 63 11.75 -9.39 6.92
CA TYR A 63 10.61 -9.82 6.11
C TYR A 63 9.55 -8.75 5.84
N ALA A 64 9.50 -7.68 6.63
CA ALA A 64 8.60 -6.54 6.38
C ALA A 64 9.06 -5.28 7.13
N PRO A 65 8.70 -4.07 6.71
CA PRO A 65 8.32 -3.74 5.35
C PRO A 65 9.50 -3.87 4.38
N LEU A 66 9.24 -4.34 3.17
CA LEU A 66 10.28 -4.64 2.17
C LEU A 66 10.66 -3.44 1.29
N TRP A 67 9.74 -2.49 1.14
CA TRP A 67 9.89 -1.32 0.29
C TRP A 67 10.90 -0.29 0.82
N THR A 68 11.15 -0.31 2.13
CA THR A 68 12.13 0.57 2.79
C THR A 68 13.55 0.32 2.28
N SER A 69 13.87 -0.94 1.93
CA SER A 69 15.20 -1.36 1.46
C SER A 69 15.69 -0.57 0.25
N ILE A 70 14.75 -0.05 -0.54
CA ILE A 70 15.07 0.65 -1.77
C ILE A 70 15.25 2.16 -1.53
N LEU A 71 15.01 2.65 -0.31
CA LEU A 71 15.26 4.02 0.13
C LEU A 71 16.58 4.14 0.89
N TRP A 72 17.24 3.03 1.18
CA TRP A 72 18.53 3.02 1.87
C TRP A 72 19.65 3.47 0.92
N GLN A 73 20.57 4.27 1.44
CA GLN A 73 21.75 4.70 0.70
C GLN A 73 22.83 3.61 0.63
N THR A 74 22.74 2.61 1.51
CA THR A 74 23.62 1.45 1.59
C THR A 74 22.77 0.17 1.56
N ASP A 75 23.41 -1.00 1.52
CA ASP A 75 22.70 -2.29 1.62
C ASP A 75 22.09 -2.57 3.01
N GLN A 76 22.20 -1.62 3.94
CA GLN A 76 21.73 -1.74 5.32
C GLN A 76 20.82 -0.56 5.70
N PRO A 77 19.86 -0.75 6.62
CA PRO A 77 19.02 0.34 7.07
C PRO A 77 19.82 1.39 7.83
N PRO A 78 19.36 2.65 7.84
CA PRO A 78 19.99 3.72 8.61
C PRO A 78 20.17 3.33 10.08
N ILE A 79 21.25 3.79 10.69
CA ILE A 79 21.52 3.60 12.12
C ILE A 79 20.36 4.16 12.94
N GLY A 80 19.95 3.45 13.98
CA GLY A 80 18.82 3.83 14.83
C GLY A 80 17.45 3.39 14.30
N THR A 81 17.37 2.79 13.11
CA THR A 81 16.11 2.22 12.59
C THR A 81 15.55 1.19 13.58
N PRO A 82 14.28 1.32 14.02
CA PRO A 82 13.68 0.37 14.96
C PRO A 82 13.52 -1.02 14.33
N LEU A 83 13.88 -2.05 15.09
CA LEU A 83 13.75 -3.46 14.71
C LEU A 83 12.79 -4.17 15.68
N VAL A 84 11.79 -4.84 15.14
CA VAL A 84 10.83 -5.70 15.83
C VAL A 84 11.21 -7.13 15.52
N CYS A 85 11.92 -7.76 16.45
CA CYS A 85 12.53 -9.07 16.25
C CYS A 85 11.69 -10.19 16.86
N LEU A 86 11.39 -11.21 16.07
CA LEU A 86 10.87 -12.50 16.54
C LEU A 86 11.98 -13.55 16.50
N THR A 87 11.86 -14.62 17.27
CA THR A 87 12.69 -15.82 17.11
C THR A 87 12.10 -16.75 16.04
N PRO A 88 12.90 -17.63 15.40
CA PRO A 88 12.41 -18.53 14.36
C PRO A 88 11.20 -19.39 14.75
N ASP A 89 11.10 -19.76 16.03
CA ASP A 89 10.00 -20.60 16.55
C ASP A 89 8.69 -19.82 16.78
N GLU A 90 8.71 -18.48 16.69
CA GLU A 90 7.54 -17.64 16.98
C GLU A 90 6.64 -17.39 15.78
N ILE A 91 7.08 -17.68 14.56
CA ILE A 91 6.33 -17.41 13.33
C ILE A 91 6.72 -18.41 12.24
N SER A 92 5.72 -18.95 11.54
CA SER A 92 5.95 -19.89 10.45
C SER A 92 6.40 -19.18 9.16
N GLU A 93 7.10 -19.90 8.27
CA GLU A 93 7.51 -19.35 6.97
C GLU A 93 6.32 -18.83 6.14
N VAL A 94 5.16 -19.50 6.22
CA VAL A 94 3.93 -19.10 5.53
C VAL A 94 3.40 -17.77 6.07
N GLU A 95 3.50 -17.55 7.38
CA GLU A 95 3.10 -16.27 8.00
C GLU A 95 4.09 -15.15 7.66
N ILE A 96 5.39 -15.46 7.57
CA ILE A 96 6.42 -14.53 7.12
C ILE A 96 6.14 -14.09 5.67
N GLU A 97 5.92 -15.04 4.76
CA GLU A 97 5.59 -14.75 3.37
C GLU A 97 4.31 -13.92 3.26
N ARG A 98 3.27 -14.28 4.02
CA ARG A 98 2.02 -13.51 4.05
C ARG A 98 2.27 -12.08 4.54
N ALA A 99 3.02 -11.90 5.62
CA ALA A 99 3.33 -10.57 6.17
C ALA A 99 4.13 -9.71 5.16
N ALA A 100 5.07 -10.33 4.45
CA ALA A 100 5.82 -9.70 3.37
C ALA A 100 4.90 -9.20 2.25
N TRP A 101 4.00 -10.05 1.74
CA TRP A 101 3.02 -9.66 0.71
C TRP A 101 2.05 -8.60 1.19
N VAL A 102 1.55 -8.70 2.43
CA VAL A 102 0.66 -7.70 3.03
C VAL A 102 1.35 -6.34 3.12
N SER A 103 2.64 -6.31 3.49
CA SER A 103 3.39 -5.06 3.52
C SER A 103 3.50 -4.42 2.14
N VAL A 104 3.77 -5.22 1.11
CA VAL A 104 3.95 -4.74 -0.26
C VAL A 104 2.62 -4.27 -0.86
N LEU A 105 1.53 -4.99 -0.62
CA LEU A 105 0.20 -4.54 -1.02
C LEU A 105 -0.23 -3.28 -0.28
N GLY A 106 0.05 -3.19 1.03
CA GLY A 106 -0.24 -2.01 1.84
C GLY A 106 0.41 -0.74 1.29
N GLU A 107 1.64 -0.85 0.80
CA GLU A 107 2.33 0.24 0.12
C GLU A 107 1.61 0.69 -1.16
N VAL A 108 1.22 -0.26 -2.03
CA VAL A 108 0.42 0.02 -3.23
C VAL A 108 -0.86 0.77 -2.86
N PHE A 109 -1.59 0.29 -1.85
CA PHE A 109 -2.83 0.91 -1.40
C PHE A 109 -2.62 2.32 -0.85
N ASN A 110 -1.54 2.55 -0.09
CA ASN A 110 -1.22 3.86 0.46
C ASN A 110 -0.68 4.85 -0.60
N SER A 111 -0.15 4.34 -1.71
CA SER A 111 0.28 5.17 -2.85
C SER A 111 -0.89 5.70 -3.69
N LEU A 112 -2.10 5.17 -3.50
CA LEU A 112 -3.26 5.62 -4.24
C LEU A 112 -3.80 6.94 -3.72
N HIS A 113 -4.24 7.78 -4.66
CA HIS A 113 -5.05 8.94 -4.32
C HIS A 113 -6.26 8.50 -3.48
N PRO A 114 -6.59 9.17 -2.37
CA PRO A 114 -7.68 8.75 -1.48
C PRO A 114 -8.99 8.47 -2.21
N HIS A 115 -9.29 9.18 -3.30
CA HIS A 115 -10.50 9.01 -4.11
C HIS A 115 -10.53 7.80 -5.06
N ALA A 116 -9.39 7.17 -5.33
CA ALA A 116 -9.26 6.04 -6.25
C ALA A 116 -9.25 4.67 -5.55
N ILE A 117 -9.33 4.64 -4.22
CA ILE A 117 -9.27 3.40 -3.42
C ILE A 117 -10.41 2.44 -3.78
N SER A 118 -11.60 2.97 -4.07
CA SER A 118 -12.72 2.15 -4.53
C SER A 118 -12.49 1.52 -5.92
N ASP A 119 -11.79 2.19 -6.84
CA ASP A 119 -11.45 1.64 -8.17
C ASP A 119 -10.51 0.47 -8.04
N LEU A 120 -9.42 0.63 -7.27
CA LEU A 120 -8.47 -0.45 -7.09
C LEU A 120 -9.10 -1.66 -6.42
N ARG A 121 -9.96 -1.47 -5.40
CA ARG A 121 -10.68 -2.59 -4.79
C ARG A 121 -11.44 -3.39 -5.83
N ASP A 122 -12.20 -2.72 -6.68
CA ASP A 122 -13.07 -3.38 -7.65
C ASP A 122 -12.22 -4.08 -8.72
N THR A 123 -11.15 -3.44 -9.22
CA THR A 123 -10.16 -4.06 -10.11
C THR A 123 -9.48 -5.27 -9.50
N LEU A 124 -9.09 -5.22 -8.23
CA LEU A 124 -8.45 -6.34 -7.52
C LEU A 124 -9.43 -7.49 -7.28
N LYS A 125 -10.70 -7.18 -7.04
CA LYS A 125 -11.75 -8.20 -6.90
C LYS A 125 -12.04 -8.90 -8.22
N GLU A 126 -11.91 -8.19 -9.34
CA GLU A 126 -12.15 -8.72 -10.69
C GLU A 126 -10.93 -9.47 -11.25
N SER A 127 -9.72 -9.02 -10.93
CA SER A 127 -8.46 -9.57 -11.47
C SER A 127 -7.86 -10.72 -10.66
N MET A 128 -8.14 -10.84 -9.36
CA MET A 128 -7.62 -11.94 -8.55
C MET A 128 -8.52 -13.17 -8.60
N SER A 129 -7.90 -14.35 -8.70
CA SER A 129 -8.62 -15.61 -8.58
C SER A 129 -9.13 -15.81 -7.15
N HIS A 130 -10.26 -16.51 -7.01
CA HIS A 130 -10.83 -16.85 -5.69
C HIS A 130 -9.86 -17.61 -4.78
N GLY A 131 -8.91 -18.37 -5.36
CA GLY A 131 -7.84 -19.05 -4.62
C GLY A 131 -6.87 -18.06 -3.97
N LEU A 132 -6.39 -17.07 -4.73
CA LEU A 132 -5.47 -16.04 -4.24
C LEU A 132 -6.11 -15.15 -3.16
N HIS A 133 -7.39 -14.82 -3.31
CA HIS A 133 -8.12 -14.10 -2.25
C HIS A 133 -8.12 -14.86 -0.92
N ARG A 134 -8.32 -16.19 -0.99
CA ARG A 134 -8.36 -17.05 0.20
C ARG A 134 -6.97 -17.25 0.81
N GLU A 135 -5.94 -17.40 0.00
CA GLU A 135 -4.56 -17.59 0.49
C GLU A 135 -3.99 -16.33 1.14
N LEU A 136 -4.18 -15.17 0.49
CA LEU A 136 -3.61 -13.90 0.95
C LEU A 136 -4.43 -13.28 2.08
N PHE A 137 -5.77 -13.36 2.01
CA PHE A 137 -6.64 -12.57 2.89
C PHE A 137 -7.52 -13.43 3.80
N ASN A 138 -7.41 -14.75 3.74
CA ASN A 138 -8.29 -15.70 4.44
C ASN A 138 -9.78 -15.41 4.21
N THR A 139 -10.14 -14.82 3.07
CA THR A 139 -11.52 -14.45 2.71
C THR A 139 -11.82 -14.88 1.28
N LYS A 140 -13.09 -15.21 1.02
CA LYS A 140 -13.53 -15.63 -0.31
C LYS A 140 -13.45 -14.49 -1.35
N THR A 141 -13.51 -13.24 -0.89
CA THR A 141 -13.48 -12.01 -1.69
C THR A 141 -12.98 -10.83 -0.85
N LEU A 142 -12.34 -9.84 -1.49
CA LEU A 142 -11.99 -8.57 -0.85
C LEU A 142 -13.22 -7.83 -0.31
N ASN A 143 -13.35 -7.80 1.02
CA ASN A 143 -14.43 -7.12 1.72
C ASN A 143 -14.06 -5.66 2.05
N ASP A 144 -15.08 -4.83 2.29
CA ASP A 144 -14.89 -3.41 2.58
C ASP A 144 -14.18 -3.18 3.92
N GLN A 145 -14.33 -4.10 4.89
CA GLN A 145 -13.69 -3.99 6.20
C GLN A 145 -12.17 -4.15 6.11
N LEU A 146 -11.68 -5.09 5.30
CA LEU A 146 -10.27 -5.32 5.00
C LEU A 146 -9.67 -4.11 4.30
N ILE A 147 -10.35 -3.60 3.27
CA ILE A 147 -9.92 -2.38 2.57
C ILE A 147 -9.86 -1.19 3.52
N CYS A 148 -10.89 -0.97 4.35
CA CYS A 148 -10.90 0.11 5.34
C CYS A 148 -9.78 -0.06 6.39
N LYS A 149 -9.52 -1.29 6.85
CA LYS A 149 -8.43 -1.59 7.78
C LYS A 149 -7.06 -1.30 7.18
N TRP A 150 -6.90 -1.52 5.88
CA TRP A 150 -5.62 -1.39 5.18
C TRP A 150 -5.31 0.01 4.71
N THR A 151 -6.33 0.72 4.22
CA THR A 151 -6.19 2.06 3.65
C THR A 151 -6.47 3.16 4.67
N GLY A 152 -6.97 2.80 5.86
CA GLY A 152 -7.43 3.75 6.88
C GLY A 152 -8.69 4.52 6.50
N ILE A 153 -9.26 4.28 5.32
CA ILE A 153 -10.46 5.00 4.86
C ILE A 153 -11.69 4.52 5.63
N SER A 154 -12.56 5.46 6.02
CA SER A 154 -13.83 5.10 6.66
C SER A 154 -14.76 4.38 5.67
N ARG A 155 -15.61 3.49 6.19
CA ARG A 155 -16.64 2.81 5.39
C ARG A 155 -17.56 3.81 4.69
N ALA A 156 -17.85 4.94 5.33
CA ALA A 156 -18.66 6.02 4.77
C ALA A 156 -17.97 6.70 3.58
N ALA A 157 -16.67 7.00 3.68
CA ALA A 157 -15.91 7.59 2.58
C ALA A 157 -15.74 6.62 1.40
N LEU A 158 -15.57 5.31 1.66
CA LEU A 158 -15.58 4.28 0.61
C LEU A 158 -16.97 4.14 -0.05
N GLY A 159 -18.05 4.26 0.73
CA GLY A 159 -19.41 4.34 0.23
C GLY A 159 -19.65 5.56 -0.65
N GLU A 160 -19.17 6.73 -0.23
CA GLU A 160 -19.29 7.99 -0.96
C GLU A 160 -18.55 7.96 -2.30
N GLN A 161 -17.36 7.37 -2.35
CA GLN A 161 -16.64 7.17 -3.61
C GLN A 161 -17.42 6.31 -4.61
N ARG A 162 -17.98 5.19 -4.13
CA ARG A 162 -18.82 4.32 -4.96
C ARG A 162 -20.10 5.01 -5.40
N ARG A 163 -20.70 5.84 -4.53
CA ARG A 163 -21.87 6.66 -4.88
C ARG A 163 -21.50 7.62 -6.00
N ARG A 164 -20.41 8.37 -5.88
CA ARG A 164 -19.93 9.31 -6.90
C ARG A 164 -19.64 8.66 -8.26
N LYS A 165 -19.18 7.40 -8.29
CA LYS A 165 -19.04 6.65 -9.54
C LYS A 165 -20.37 6.20 -10.15
N ARG A 166 -21.35 5.88 -9.30
CA ARG A 166 -22.68 5.43 -9.72
C ARG A 166 -23.58 6.60 -10.11
N THR A 167 -23.35 7.77 -9.55
CA THR A 167 -23.99 9.01 -10.00
C THR A 167 -23.32 9.40 -11.32
N PRO A 168 -24.02 9.34 -12.46
CA PRO A 168 -23.51 9.99 -13.65
C PRO A 168 -23.32 11.46 -13.28
N LEU A 169 -22.14 12.06 -13.54
CA LEU A 169 -22.13 13.50 -13.79
C LEU A 169 -23.24 13.74 -14.82
N CYS A 170 -24.09 14.74 -14.57
CA CYS A 170 -25.25 15.06 -15.40
C CYS A 170 -25.03 14.67 -16.87
N PRO A 171 -26.01 14.03 -17.53
CA PRO A 171 -25.86 13.69 -18.94
C PRO A 171 -25.32 14.93 -19.66
N PRO A 172 -24.25 14.80 -20.49
CA PRO A 172 -23.66 15.95 -21.13
C PRO A 172 -24.79 16.70 -21.79
N ALA A 173 -25.02 17.95 -21.40
CA ALA A 173 -26.05 18.76 -22.00
C ALA A 173 -25.80 18.69 -23.50
N THR A 174 -26.72 18.06 -24.24
CA THR A 174 -26.62 17.98 -25.69
C THR A 174 -26.40 19.39 -26.21
N THR A 175 -25.61 19.56 -27.28
CA THR A 175 -25.33 20.89 -27.86
C THR A 175 -26.62 21.70 -28.04
N GLN A 176 -27.72 21.02 -28.35
CA GLN A 176 -29.06 21.58 -28.42
C GLN A 176 -29.57 22.18 -27.10
N ALA A 177 -29.40 21.50 -25.96
CA ALA A 177 -29.82 22.00 -24.65
C ALA A 177 -29.01 23.24 -24.21
N ILE A 178 -27.76 23.36 -24.66
CA ILE A 178 -26.91 24.54 -24.45
C ILE A 178 -27.38 25.70 -25.33
N VAL A 179 -27.69 25.43 -26.61
CA VAL A 179 -28.22 26.42 -27.55
C VAL A 179 -29.60 26.92 -27.11
N ASP A 180 -30.47 26.04 -26.62
CA ASP A 180 -31.80 26.40 -26.14
C ASP A 180 -31.74 27.25 -24.87
N ALA A 181 -30.75 27.02 -23.99
CA ALA A 181 -30.50 27.84 -22.81
C ALA A 181 -29.92 29.23 -23.15
N LEU A 182 -29.08 29.33 -24.18
CA LEU A 182 -28.53 30.60 -24.66
C LEU A 182 -29.53 31.44 -25.47
N ASN A 183 -30.56 30.81 -26.04
CA ASN A 183 -31.64 31.47 -26.76
C ASN A 183 -32.80 31.94 -25.85
N GLN A 184 -32.73 31.68 -24.54
CA GLN A 184 -33.63 32.33 -23.59
C GLN A 184 -33.35 33.84 -23.63
N PRO A 185 -34.39 34.69 -23.81
CA PRO A 185 -34.18 36.13 -23.76
C PRO A 185 -33.56 36.48 -22.41
N TRP A 186 -32.41 37.14 -22.43
CA TRP A 186 -31.84 37.78 -21.26
C TRP A 186 -32.94 38.70 -20.73
N GLY A 187 -33.49 38.38 -19.56
CA GLY A 187 -34.55 39.19 -18.98
C GLY A 187 -34.10 40.64 -18.94
N ASP A 188 -34.90 41.51 -19.54
CA ASP A 188 -34.78 42.94 -19.31
C ASP A 188 -35.03 43.16 -17.82
N ASP A 189 -33.97 43.45 -17.07
CA ASP A 189 -34.09 43.95 -15.70
C ASP A 189 -34.73 45.36 -15.78
N GLU A 190 -36.05 45.42 -15.57
CA GLU A 190 -36.75 46.61 -15.05
C GLU A 190 -36.32 46.92 -13.60
#